data_AF-A0A845QG63-F1
#
_entry.id   AF-A0A845QG63-F1
#
_cell.length_a   1.000
_cell.length_b   1.000
_cell.length_c   1.000
_cell.angle_alpha   90.00
_cell.angle_beta   90.00
_cell.angle_gamma   90.00
#
_symmetry.space_group_name_H-M   'P 1'
#
loop_
_entity.id
_entity.type
_entity.pdbx_description
1 polymer ?
#
loop_
_entity_poly.entity_id
_entity_poly.type
_entity_poly.pdbx_seq_one_letter_code
_entity_poly.pdbx_strand_id
1 'polypeptide(L)'
;MKVWHITKDIGYGGNLLYNLTNNAGKIPEPLPWIEPSINCLYKEAVLSFMVGNYDSALTDLCLLMEHVLRAALLNDTDSGMQRADSTTMLNKYGSLSAAIQEASNTSLMDGCNKAWWDAVSRVIRNKSAHYVLPVLLKRCAQEEELRKYINKYELPENNSEYWYESHLVNWGAFYHSTGKEFVQGFLRDVTNELKIVIANTKWQGDESWWISLKEQYDSFFSYEWSIEKLKYSFEQAKRDLGSSEK
;
A
#
# COMPACT_ATOMS: atom_id res chain seq x y z
N MET A 1 3.80 -6.55 25.62
CA MET A 1 2.84 -5.55 25.11
C MET A 1 3.34 -4.16 25.47
N LYS A 2 3.69 -3.31 24.50
CA LYS A 2 4.04 -1.92 24.77
C LYS A 2 2.73 -1.11 24.74
N VAL A 3 2.31 -0.58 25.88
CA VAL A 3 1.12 0.28 25.97
C VAL A 3 1.55 1.72 25.72
N TRP A 4 0.89 2.39 24.78
CA TRP A 4 1.16 3.79 24.49
C TRP A 4 0.75 4.68 25.66
N HIS A 5 1.64 5.56 26.10
CA HIS A 5 1.32 6.59 27.09
C HIS A 5 0.69 7.80 26.37
N ILE A 6 -0.56 7.66 25.93
CA ILE A 6 -1.33 8.76 25.34
C ILE A 6 -2.12 9.42 26.47
N THR A 7 -1.63 10.55 26.95
CA THR A 7 -2.34 11.43 27.90
C THR A 7 -2.79 12.70 27.22
N LYS A 8 -3.61 13.50 27.91
CA LYS A 8 -4.02 14.83 27.43
C LYS A 8 -2.80 15.72 27.10
N ASP A 9 -1.72 15.58 27.87
CA ASP A 9 -0.53 16.44 27.76
C ASP A 9 0.50 15.94 26.73
N ILE A 10 0.54 14.63 26.46
CA ILE A 10 1.40 14.05 25.40
C ILE A 10 0.68 14.04 24.04
N GLY A 11 -0.64 13.91 24.07
CA GLY A 11 -1.52 14.03 22.91
C GLY A 11 -1.31 12.98 21.82
N TYR A 12 -2.11 13.07 20.76
CA TYR A 12 -2.03 12.20 19.59
C TYR A 12 -0.77 12.47 18.74
N GLY A 13 -0.19 13.67 18.84
CA GLY A 13 1.00 14.07 18.07
C GLY A 13 2.22 13.18 18.33
N GLY A 14 2.43 12.74 19.57
CA GLY A 14 3.51 11.80 19.90
C GLY A 14 3.34 10.43 19.24
N ASN A 15 2.10 9.92 19.17
CA ASN A 15 1.78 8.67 18.48
C ASN A 15 2.03 8.78 16.97
N LEU A 16 1.63 9.90 16.35
CA LEU A 16 1.87 10.17 14.93
C LEU A 16 3.37 10.22 14.61
N LEU A 17 4.15 10.96 15.41
CA LEU A 17 5.60 11.05 15.24
C LEU A 17 6.29 9.69 15.41
N TYR A 18 5.85 8.89 16.38
CA TYR A 18 6.36 7.53 16.55
C TYR A 18 6.06 6.66 15.33
N ASN A 19 4.84 6.68 14.81
CA ASN A 19 4.48 5.87 13.65
C ASN A 19 5.31 6.27 12.43
N LEU A 20 5.38 7.58 12.12
CA LEU A 20 6.16 8.11 11.00
C LEU A 20 7.61 7.61 11.03
N THR A 21 8.28 7.80 12.17
CA THR A 21 9.71 7.46 12.32
C THR A 21 9.96 5.95 12.34
N ASN A 22 9.11 5.18 13.03
CA ASN A 22 9.28 3.73 13.15
C ASN A 22 8.87 2.96 11.88
N ASN A 23 7.93 3.50 11.10
CA ASN A 23 7.48 2.88 9.86
C ASN A 23 8.31 3.33 8.65
N ALA A 24 8.94 4.51 8.70
CA ALA A 24 9.81 4.99 7.61
C ALA A 24 10.92 3.99 7.25
N GLY A 25 11.60 3.39 8.22
CA GLY A 25 12.63 2.37 7.96
C GLY A 25 12.10 1.04 7.41
N LYS A 26 10.80 0.94 7.12
CA LYS A 26 10.10 -0.27 6.67
C LYS A 26 9.37 -0.07 5.35
N ILE A 27 9.34 1.15 4.81
CA ILE A 27 8.75 1.39 3.50
C ILE A 27 9.69 0.82 2.43
N PRO A 28 9.17 0.18 1.38
CA PRO A 28 9.99 -0.29 0.27
C PRO A 28 10.41 0.88 -0.63
N GLU A 29 11.40 0.61 -1.49
CA GLU A 29 11.84 1.53 -2.54
C GLU A 29 10.66 2.02 -3.41
N PRO A 30 10.70 3.25 -3.94
CA PRO A 30 9.64 3.79 -4.78
C PRO A 30 9.38 2.92 -6.02
N LEU A 31 8.15 3.01 -6.55
CA LEU A 31 7.85 2.59 -7.91
C LEU A 31 8.50 3.57 -8.89
N PRO A 32 8.90 3.14 -10.10
CA PRO A 32 9.33 4.07 -11.13
C PRO A 32 8.21 5.07 -11.43
N TRP A 33 8.57 6.32 -11.73
CA TRP A 33 7.60 7.33 -12.14
C TRP A 33 7.02 6.96 -13.51
N ILE A 34 5.70 6.77 -13.57
CA ILE A 34 4.94 6.50 -14.79
C ILE A 34 3.98 7.66 -15.03
N GLU A 35 3.04 7.87 -14.12
CA GLU A 35 2.04 8.93 -14.20
C GLU A 35 1.32 9.10 -12.85
N PRO A 36 0.64 10.24 -12.60
CA PRO A 36 0.03 10.53 -11.31
C PRO A 36 -0.96 9.47 -10.80
N SER A 37 -1.77 8.84 -11.66
CA SER A 37 -2.80 7.89 -11.21
C SER A 37 -2.20 6.64 -10.54
N ILE A 38 -0.95 6.30 -10.87
CA ILE A 38 -0.20 5.19 -10.29
C ILE A 38 0.65 5.70 -9.11
N ASN A 39 1.49 6.70 -9.36
CA ASN A 39 2.52 7.11 -8.41
C ASN A 39 1.93 7.86 -7.21
N CYS A 40 0.91 8.72 -7.41
CA CYS A 40 0.27 9.41 -6.29
C CYS A 40 -0.52 8.43 -5.40
N LEU A 41 -1.26 7.48 -5.99
CA LEU A 41 -1.97 6.45 -5.22
C LEU A 41 -1.01 5.55 -4.43
N TYR A 42 0.13 5.17 -5.02
CA TYR A 42 1.17 4.46 -4.29
C TYR A 42 1.73 5.27 -3.12
N LYS A 43 2.03 6.56 -3.34
CA LYS A 43 2.49 7.46 -2.27
C LYS A 43 1.45 7.61 -1.17
N GLU A 44 0.16 7.70 -1.50
CA GLU A 44 -0.94 7.75 -0.53
C GLU A 44 -1.00 6.47 0.31
N ALA A 45 -0.88 5.30 -0.31
CA ALA A 45 -0.82 4.02 0.39
C ALA A 45 0.37 3.94 1.36
N VAL A 46 1.56 4.35 0.92
CA VAL A 46 2.76 4.38 1.75
C VAL A 46 2.63 5.38 2.90
N LEU A 47 2.13 6.59 2.63
CA LEU A 47 1.89 7.59 3.67
C LEU A 47 0.88 7.09 4.71
N SER A 48 -0.23 6.48 4.28
CA SER A 48 -1.21 5.85 5.15
C SER A 48 -0.56 4.80 6.06
N PHE A 49 0.32 3.94 5.51
CA PHE A 49 1.08 2.99 6.32
C PHE A 49 2.01 3.71 7.32
N MET A 50 2.72 4.75 6.88
CA MET A 50 3.66 5.49 7.73
C MET A 50 2.96 6.14 8.92
N VAL A 51 1.76 6.70 8.76
CA VAL A 51 1.01 7.33 9.87
C VAL A 51 0.26 6.32 10.76
N GLY A 52 0.23 5.05 10.37
CA GLY A 52 -0.44 3.96 11.10
C GLY A 52 -1.88 3.68 10.66
N ASN A 53 -2.32 4.23 9.53
CA ASN A 53 -3.62 3.97 8.91
C ASN A 53 -3.53 2.70 8.05
N TYR A 54 -3.30 1.56 8.69
CA TYR A 54 -3.03 0.29 8.00
C TYR A 54 -4.16 -0.17 7.09
N ASP A 55 -5.42 0.07 7.47
CA ASP A 55 -6.59 -0.31 6.67
C ASP A 55 -6.73 0.52 5.39
N SER A 56 -6.49 1.83 5.49
CA SER A 56 -6.42 2.71 4.31
C SER A 56 -5.29 2.29 3.39
N ALA A 57 -4.08 2.06 3.93
CA ALA A 57 -2.95 1.57 3.15
C ALA A 57 -3.25 0.24 2.45
N LEU A 58 -3.90 -0.70 3.13
CA LEU A 58 -4.31 -1.98 2.56
C LEU A 58 -5.27 -1.80 1.38
N THR A 59 -6.26 -0.91 1.55
CA THR A 59 -7.27 -0.62 0.54
C THR A 59 -6.63 0.05 -0.68
N ASP A 60 -5.81 1.07 -0.47
CA ASP A 60 -5.12 1.80 -1.54
C ASP A 60 -4.19 0.87 -2.33
N LEU A 61 -3.47 -0.04 -1.67
CA LEU A 61 -2.65 -1.05 -2.34
C LEU A 61 -3.48 -2.00 -3.21
N CYS A 62 -4.64 -2.45 -2.71
CA CYS A 62 -5.54 -3.31 -3.49
C CYS A 62 -6.06 -2.59 -4.74
N LEU A 63 -6.42 -1.30 -4.61
CA LEU A 63 -6.86 -0.47 -5.73
C LEU A 63 -5.74 -0.25 -6.73
N LEU A 64 -4.53 0.05 -6.26
CA LEU A 64 -3.35 0.26 -7.09
C LEU A 64 -3.01 -0.97 -7.92
N MET A 65 -3.00 -2.16 -7.30
CA MET A 65 -2.76 -3.42 -8.00
C MET A 65 -3.72 -3.63 -9.16
N GLU A 66 -5.01 -3.42 -8.90
CA GLU A 66 -6.05 -3.57 -9.91
C GLU A 66 -5.95 -2.51 -11.01
N HIS A 67 -5.67 -1.27 -10.63
CA HIS A 67 -5.49 -0.15 -11.56
C HIS A 67 -4.32 -0.39 -12.51
N VAL A 68 -3.12 -0.69 -11.98
CA VAL A 68 -1.91 -0.92 -12.79
C VAL A 68 -2.11 -2.07 -13.77
N LEU A 69 -2.66 -3.19 -13.31
CA LEU A 69 -2.86 -4.37 -14.18
C LEU A 69 -3.87 -4.08 -15.30
N ARG A 70 -4.98 -3.39 -14.98
CA ARG A 70 -5.98 -3.00 -15.98
C ARG A 70 -5.42 -2.00 -16.98
N ALA A 71 -4.67 -1.00 -16.53
CA ALA A 71 -4.04 -0.02 -17.40
C ALA A 71 -3.05 -0.71 -18.35
N ALA A 72 -2.17 -1.58 -17.83
CA ALA A 72 -1.21 -2.32 -18.65
C ALA A 72 -1.89 -3.24 -19.68
N LEU A 73 -3.02 -3.86 -19.32
CA LEU A 73 -3.81 -4.68 -20.25
C LEU A 73 -4.52 -3.88 -21.34
N LEU A 74 -4.80 -2.61 -21.12
CA LEU A 74 -5.45 -1.74 -22.09
C LEU A 74 -4.44 -1.11 -23.03
N ASN A 75 -3.31 -0.66 -22.49
CA ASN A 75 -2.22 -0.06 -23.24
C ASN A 75 -0.90 -0.31 -22.51
N ASP A 76 -0.09 -1.24 -23.03
CA ASP A 76 1.26 -1.51 -22.53
C ASP A 76 2.33 -0.66 -23.25
N THR A 77 1.94 0.16 -24.23
CA THR A 77 2.87 0.98 -25.02
C THR A 77 2.98 2.40 -24.52
N ASP A 78 1.85 3.10 -24.41
CA ASP A 78 1.81 4.47 -23.90
C ASP A 78 1.48 4.45 -22.42
N SER A 79 2.13 5.34 -21.67
CA SER A 79 2.08 5.36 -20.22
C SER A 79 0.70 5.70 -19.68
N GLY A 80 0.19 4.83 -18.82
CA GLY A 80 -0.99 5.11 -18.02
C GLY A 80 -2.30 5.13 -18.82
N MET A 81 -3.37 5.54 -18.12
CA MET A 81 -4.69 5.66 -18.73
C MET A 81 -4.86 6.99 -19.45
N GLN A 82 -5.42 6.93 -20.66
CA GLN A 82 -5.65 8.11 -21.49
C GLN A 82 -7.00 8.74 -21.13
N ARG A 83 -7.11 10.08 -21.26
CA ARG A 83 -8.40 10.78 -21.04
C ARG A 83 -9.52 10.29 -21.96
N ALA A 84 -9.15 9.73 -23.11
CA ALA A 84 -10.10 9.15 -24.07
C ALA A 84 -10.63 7.78 -23.62
N ASP A 85 -10.07 7.20 -22.54
CA ASP A 85 -10.47 5.88 -22.08
C ASP A 85 -11.88 5.92 -21.48
N SER A 86 -12.80 5.21 -22.12
CA SER A 86 -14.18 5.12 -21.66
C SER A 86 -14.32 4.21 -20.44
N THR A 87 -15.34 4.45 -19.61
CA THR A 87 -15.70 3.58 -18.49
C THR A 87 -15.90 2.12 -18.90
N THR A 88 -16.40 1.88 -20.11
CA THR A 88 -16.54 0.53 -20.68
C THR A 88 -15.19 -0.16 -20.90
N MET A 89 -14.18 0.58 -21.39
CA MET A 89 -12.83 0.03 -21.57
C MET A 89 -12.17 -0.27 -20.22
N LEU A 90 -12.31 0.62 -19.25
CA LEU A 90 -11.76 0.43 -17.90
C LEU A 90 -12.41 -0.74 -17.14
N ASN A 91 -13.70 -0.95 -17.38
CA ASN A 91 -14.45 -2.05 -16.78
C ASN A 91 -14.47 -3.32 -17.63
N LYS A 92 -13.74 -3.39 -18.74
CA LYS A 92 -13.74 -4.53 -19.69
C LYS A 92 -13.61 -5.89 -19.01
N TYR A 93 -12.76 -5.99 -17.99
CA TYR A 93 -12.47 -7.24 -17.28
C TYR A 93 -13.42 -7.51 -16.10
N GLY A 94 -14.22 -6.54 -15.66
CA GLY A 94 -15.21 -6.67 -14.58
C GLY A 94 -14.62 -6.86 -13.16
N SER A 95 -13.62 -7.73 -12.98
CA SER A 95 -12.99 -8.04 -11.69
C SER A 95 -11.46 -8.17 -11.80
N LEU A 96 -10.76 -8.05 -10.67
CA LEU A 96 -9.31 -8.27 -10.61
C LEU A 96 -8.93 -9.71 -11.04
N SER A 97 -9.68 -10.74 -10.61
CA SER A 97 -9.40 -12.13 -11.01
C SER A 97 -9.45 -12.32 -12.53
N ALA A 98 -10.42 -11.70 -13.21
CA ALA A 98 -10.52 -11.77 -14.66
C ALA A 98 -9.38 -10.98 -15.35
N ALA A 99 -8.96 -9.85 -14.79
CA ALA A 99 -7.78 -9.12 -15.28
C ALA A 99 -6.49 -9.97 -15.11
N ILE A 100 -6.30 -10.63 -13.97
CA ILE A 100 -5.17 -11.56 -13.74
C ILE A 100 -5.17 -12.70 -14.77
N GLN A 101 -6.33 -13.28 -15.04
CA GLN A 101 -6.46 -14.35 -16.02
C GLN A 101 -6.07 -13.87 -17.42
N GLU A 102 -6.53 -12.68 -17.83
CA GLU A 102 -6.16 -12.10 -19.13
C GLU A 102 -4.65 -11.80 -19.20
N ALA A 103 -4.10 -11.13 -18.18
CA ALA A 103 -2.68 -10.78 -18.13
C ALA A 103 -1.77 -12.00 -18.07
N SER A 104 -2.25 -13.12 -17.52
CA SER A 104 -1.52 -14.39 -17.50
C SER A 104 -1.35 -15.01 -18.89
N ASN A 105 -2.16 -14.60 -19.88
CA ASN A 105 -2.04 -15.00 -21.28
C ASN A 105 -1.14 -14.06 -22.11
N THR A 106 -0.57 -13.03 -21.48
CA THR A 106 0.37 -12.09 -22.08
C THR A 106 1.71 -12.15 -21.34
N SER A 107 2.70 -11.36 -21.78
CA SER A 107 3.99 -11.21 -21.10
C SER A 107 3.93 -10.31 -19.87
N LEU A 108 2.79 -9.66 -19.57
CA LEU A 108 2.68 -8.68 -18.48
C LEU A 108 3.00 -9.28 -17.10
N MET A 109 2.69 -10.56 -16.90
CA MET A 109 2.94 -11.27 -15.64
C MET A 109 4.16 -12.20 -15.68
N ASP A 110 5.06 -12.05 -16.66
CA ASP A 110 6.29 -12.82 -16.70
C ASP A 110 7.19 -12.42 -15.52
N GLY A 111 7.53 -13.42 -14.68
CA GLY A 111 8.29 -13.24 -13.45
C GLY A 111 7.46 -12.95 -12.19
N CYS A 112 6.16 -12.65 -12.32
CA CYS A 112 5.25 -12.47 -11.18
C CYS A 112 4.97 -13.79 -10.45
N ASN A 113 4.69 -13.71 -9.15
CA ASN A 113 4.09 -14.84 -8.41
C ASN A 113 2.58 -14.92 -8.70
N LYS A 114 2.19 -15.67 -9.74
CA LYS A 114 0.79 -15.83 -10.16
C LYS A 114 -0.11 -16.41 -9.06
N ALA A 115 0.39 -17.38 -8.28
CA ALA A 115 -0.37 -17.98 -7.17
C ALA A 115 -0.69 -16.94 -6.08
N TRP A 116 0.25 -16.04 -5.80
CA TRP A 116 0.03 -14.93 -4.88
C TRP A 116 -1.01 -13.93 -5.42
N TRP A 117 -0.94 -13.54 -6.70
CA TRP A 117 -1.94 -12.65 -7.31
C TRP A 117 -3.36 -13.23 -7.20
N ASP A 118 -3.52 -14.52 -7.48
CA ASP A 118 -4.80 -15.23 -7.35
C ASP A 118 -5.30 -15.24 -5.91
N ALA A 119 -4.43 -15.53 -4.95
CA ALA A 119 -4.75 -15.54 -3.53
C ALA A 119 -5.16 -14.13 -3.03
N VAL A 120 -4.42 -13.08 -3.42
CA VAL A 120 -4.71 -11.69 -3.07
C VAL A 120 -6.06 -11.25 -3.62
N SER A 121 -6.36 -11.54 -4.90
CA SER A 121 -7.64 -11.18 -5.51
C SER A 121 -8.82 -11.83 -4.79
N ARG A 122 -8.71 -13.13 -4.47
CA ARG A 122 -9.76 -13.91 -3.81
C ARG A 122 -9.97 -13.54 -2.35
N VAL A 123 -8.89 -13.27 -1.63
CA VAL A 123 -8.92 -13.10 -0.16
C VAL A 123 -8.78 -11.63 0.21
N ILE A 124 -7.63 -11.01 -0.07
CA ILE A 124 -7.33 -9.67 0.45
C ILE A 124 -8.23 -8.63 -0.21
N ARG A 125 -8.11 -8.44 -1.53
CA ARG A 125 -8.86 -7.40 -2.26
C ARG A 125 -10.37 -7.54 -2.05
N ASN A 126 -10.91 -8.75 -2.15
CA ASN A 126 -12.33 -9.01 -1.94
C ASN A 126 -12.79 -8.65 -0.52
N LYS A 127 -12.06 -9.07 0.52
CA LYS A 127 -12.50 -8.85 1.92
C LYS A 127 -12.22 -7.43 2.41
N SER A 128 -11.17 -6.78 1.93
CA SER A 128 -10.94 -5.35 2.19
C SER A 128 -12.05 -4.49 1.59
N ALA A 129 -12.46 -4.76 0.33
CA ALA A 129 -13.53 -4.00 -0.33
C ALA A 129 -14.91 -4.11 0.38
N HIS A 130 -15.14 -5.21 1.11
CA HIS A 130 -16.37 -5.42 1.90
C HIS A 130 -16.21 -5.09 3.38
N TYR A 131 -15.04 -4.60 3.80
CA TYR A 131 -14.71 -4.28 5.18
C TYR A 131 -15.01 -5.44 6.16
N VAL A 132 -14.44 -6.63 5.89
CA VAL A 132 -14.63 -7.83 6.72
C VAL A 132 -13.30 -8.31 7.31
N LEU A 133 -12.67 -7.47 8.13
CA LEU A 133 -11.32 -7.67 8.69
C LEU A 133 -11.14 -9.00 9.44
N PRO A 134 -12.07 -9.45 10.31
CA PRO A 134 -11.99 -10.78 10.94
C PRO A 134 -11.85 -11.93 9.94
N VAL A 135 -12.66 -11.89 8.87
CA VAL A 135 -12.68 -12.95 7.85
C VAL A 135 -11.45 -12.85 6.95
N LEU A 136 -10.97 -11.63 6.68
CA LEU A 136 -9.70 -11.39 6.00
C LEU A 136 -8.54 -12.08 6.75
N LEU A 137 -8.34 -11.73 8.02
CA LEU A 137 -7.29 -12.31 8.85
C LEU A 137 -7.43 -13.83 8.94
N LYS A 138 -8.68 -14.31 9.08
CA LYS A 138 -8.95 -15.74 9.15
C LYS A 138 -8.47 -16.49 7.90
N ARG A 139 -8.88 -15.99 6.73
CA ARG A 139 -8.55 -16.61 5.45
C ARG A 139 -7.06 -16.48 5.12
N CYS A 140 -6.43 -15.35 5.43
CA CYS A 140 -5.00 -15.19 5.23
C CYS A 140 -4.18 -16.19 6.06
N ALA A 141 -4.63 -16.52 7.28
CA ALA A 141 -3.96 -17.53 8.11
C ALA A 141 -4.07 -18.96 7.55
N GLN A 142 -5.04 -19.22 6.68
CA GLN A 142 -5.32 -20.53 6.08
C GLN A 142 -4.75 -20.67 4.66
N GLU A 143 -4.56 -19.56 3.96
CA GLU A 143 -4.07 -19.52 2.59
C GLU A 143 -2.54 -19.55 2.55
N GLU A 144 -1.95 -20.53 1.85
CA GLU A 144 -0.51 -20.79 1.87
C GLU A 144 0.33 -19.57 1.47
N GLU A 145 -0.03 -18.89 0.39
CA GLU A 145 0.68 -17.70 -0.12
C GLU A 145 0.56 -16.48 0.82
N LEU A 146 -0.49 -16.42 1.65
CA LEU A 146 -0.82 -15.23 2.44
C LEU A 146 -0.47 -15.38 3.93
N ARG A 147 -0.25 -16.61 4.40
CA ARG A 147 0.02 -16.88 5.82
C ARG A 147 1.26 -16.17 6.35
N LYS A 148 2.20 -15.81 5.46
CA LYS A 148 3.40 -15.01 5.77
C LYS A 148 3.10 -13.63 6.36
N TYR A 149 1.87 -13.14 6.19
CA TYR A 149 1.41 -11.86 6.75
C TYR A 149 0.81 -11.99 8.15
N ILE A 150 0.59 -13.21 8.62
CA ILE A 150 0.13 -13.49 9.97
C ILE A 150 1.33 -13.85 10.84
N ASN A 151 1.38 -13.32 12.05
CA ASN A 151 2.44 -13.63 12.97
C ASN A 151 2.48 -15.15 13.21
N LYS A 152 3.66 -15.77 13.12
CA LYS A 152 3.81 -17.23 13.23
C LYS A 152 3.21 -17.79 14.53
N TYR A 153 3.24 -17.01 15.61
CA TYR A 153 2.67 -17.42 16.90
C TYR A 153 1.15 -17.30 16.96
N GLU A 154 0.52 -16.64 15.99
CA GLU A 154 -0.93 -16.43 15.87
C GLU A 154 -1.56 -17.38 14.83
N LEU A 155 -0.76 -18.26 14.21
CA LEU A 155 -1.24 -19.23 13.22
C LEU A 155 -2.17 -20.29 13.86
N PRO A 156 -3.12 -20.86 13.09
CA PRO A 156 -4.11 -21.80 13.59
C PRO A 156 -3.50 -23.06 14.24
N GLU A 157 -2.40 -23.57 13.70
CA GLU A 157 -1.71 -24.76 14.24
C GLU A 157 -1.07 -24.52 15.62
N ASN A 158 -0.87 -23.26 16.01
CA ASN A 158 -0.18 -22.88 17.25
C ASN A 158 -1.15 -22.42 18.35
N ASN A 159 -2.45 -22.34 18.07
CA ASN A 159 -3.44 -21.80 18.99
C ASN A 159 -4.72 -22.66 19.00
N SER A 160 -5.52 -22.52 20.07
CA SER A 160 -6.84 -23.14 20.10
C SER A 160 -7.83 -22.36 19.22
N GLU A 161 -8.89 -23.03 18.77
CA GLU A 161 -9.99 -22.39 18.04
C GLU A 161 -10.60 -21.23 18.85
N TYR A 162 -10.78 -21.43 20.16
CA TYR A 162 -11.26 -20.37 21.07
C TYR A 162 -10.35 -19.13 21.07
N TRP A 163 -9.02 -19.32 21.12
CA TRP A 163 -8.09 -18.19 21.07
C TRP A 163 -8.23 -17.42 19.76
N TYR A 164 -8.32 -18.15 18.66
CA TYR A 164 -8.48 -17.57 17.33
C TYR A 164 -9.74 -16.72 17.20
N GLU A 165 -10.87 -17.23 17.69
CA GLU A 165 -12.16 -16.55 17.71
C GLU A 165 -12.18 -15.29 18.59
N SER A 166 -11.44 -15.31 19.69
CA SER A 166 -11.42 -14.22 20.68
C SER A 166 -10.35 -13.16 20.42
N HIS A 167 -9.25 -13.50 19.73
CA HIS A 167 -8.08 -12.63 19.56
C HIS A 167 -7.81 -12.28 18.10
N LEU A 168 -7.54 -13.24 17.21
CA LEU A 168 -7.14 -12.91 15.83
C LEU A 168 -8.31 -12.37 15.00
N VAL A 169 -9.49 -12.98 15.12
CA VAL A 169 -10.69 -12.56 14.37
C VAL A 169 -11.51 -11.53 15.14
N ASN A 170 -10.97 -10.95 16.20
CA ASN A 170 -11.57 -9.81 16.86
C ASN A 170 -11.47 -8.58 15.94
N TRP A 171 -12.55 -7.80 15.81
CA TRP A 171 -12.55 -6.58 15.01
C TRP A 171 -11.45 -5.58 15.40
N GLY A 172 -11.06 -5.55 16.68
CA GLY A 172 -9.98 -4.69 17.18
C GLY A 172 -8.58 -5.21 16.90
N ALA A 173 -8.41 -6.49 16.53
CA ALA A 173 -7.09 -7.13 16.36
C ALA A 173 -6.25 -6.42 15.29
N PHE A 174 -6.89 -6.11 14.16
CA PHE A 174 -6.26 -5.41 13.05
C PHE A 174 -5.70 -4.04 13.47
N TYR A 175 -6.43 -3.30 14.31
CA TYR A 175 -6.05 -1.96 14.77
C TYR A 175 -5.05 -1.96 15.94
N HIS A 176 -4.77 -3.11 16.55
CA HIS A 176 -3.83 -3.20 17.68
C HIS A 176 -2.39 -3.48 17.21
N SER A 177 -2.14 -4.66 16.66
CA SER A 177 -0.79 -5.09 16.26
C SER A 177 -0.76 -5.84 14.94
N THR A 178 -1.77 -6.66 14.67
CA THR A 178 -1.81 -7.55 13.51
C THR A 178 -1.80 -6.76 12.19
N GLY A 179 -2.55 -5.66 12.10
CA GLY A 179 -2.63 -4.86 10.88
C GLY A 179 -1.29 -4.24 10.47
N LYS A 180 -0.44 -3.89 11.44
CA LYS A 180 0.89 -3.34 11.16
C LYS A 180 1.78 -4.36 10.44
N GLU A 181 1.94 -5.55 11.04
CA GLU A 181 2.80 -6.61 10.49
C GLU A 181 2.26 -7.10 9.14
N PHE A 182 0.94 -7.27 9.07
CA PHE A 182 0.24 -7.67 7.86
C PHE A 182 0.50 -6.70 6.71
N VAL A 183 0.21 -5.41 6.91
CA VAL A 183 0.28 -4.40 5.86
C VAL A 183 1.72 -4.06 5.50
N GLN A 184 2.67 -4.16 6.45
CA GLN A 184 4.09 -4.04 6.13
C GLN A 184 4.52 -5.13 5.13
N GLY A 185 4.17 -6.39 5.40
CA GLY A 185 4.51 -7.51 4.51
C GLY A 185 3.82 -7.37 3.15
N PHE A 186 2.53 -7.04 3.16
CA PHE A 186 1.74 -6.86 1.94
C PHE A 186 2.26 -5.70 1.08
N LEU A 187 2.56 -4.55 1.68
CA LEU A 187 3.14 -3.38 0.99
C LEU A 187 4.41 -3.77 0.21
N ARG A 188 5.34 -4.47 0.86
CA ARG A 188 6.59 -4.90 0.21
C ARG A 188 6.33 -5.80 -1.01
N ASP A 189 5.46 -6.78 -0.85
CA ASP A 189 5.20 -7.76 -1.90
C ASP A 189 4.41 -7.12 -3.06
N VAL A 190 3.46 -6.23 -2.78
CA VAL A 190 2.77 -5.40 -3.80
C VAL A 190 3.78 -4.56 -4.58
N THR A 191 4.71 -3.87 -3.89
CA THR A 191 5.73 -3.07 -4.57
C THR A 191 6.58 -3.90 -5.51
N ASN A 192 7.01 -5.09 -5.08
CA ASN A 192 7.83 -5.98 -5.91
C ASN A 192 7.06 -6.48 -7.14
N GLU A 193 5.83 -6.94 -6.95
CA GLU A 193 4.99 -7.45 -8.03
C GLU A 193 4.61 -6.35 -9.04
N LEU A 194 4.30 -5.15 -8.56
CA LEU A 194 4.03 -4.00 -9.42
C LEU A 194 5.26 -3.57 -10.23
N LYS A 195 6.47 -3.64 -9.64
CA LYS A 195 7.71 -3.37 -10.39
C LYS A 195 7.90 -4.33 -11.54
N ILE A 196 7.56 -5.61 -11.36
CA ILE A 196 7.64 -6.62 -12.42
C ILE A 196 6.62 -6.29 -13.53
N VAL A 197 5.36 -6.08 -13.18
CA VAL A 197 4.32 -5.73 -14.18
C VAL A 197 4.69 -4.48 -14.97
N ILE A 198 5.15 -3.41 -14.29
CA ILE A 198 5.57 -2.17 -14.94
C ILE A 198 6.80 -2.40 -15.83
N ALA A 199 7.76 -3.21 -15.41
CA ALA A 199 8.94 -3.52 -16.22
C ALA A 199 8.60 -4.33 -17.49
N ASN A 200 7.47 -5.02 -17.51
CA ASN A 200 6.97 -5.77 -18.66
C ASN A 200 6.15 -4.91 -19.64
N THR A 201 5.94 -3.62 -19.35
CA THR A 201 5.36 -2.66 -20.31
C THR A 201 6.47 -1.86 -21.02
N LYS A 202 6.09 -1.04 -22.00
CA LYS A 202 6.98 -0.05 -22.65
C LYS A 202 6.80 1.36 -22.08
N TRP A 203 6.05 1.50 -20.99
CA TRP A 203 5.73 2.79 -20.39
C TRP A 203 6.98 3.60 -20.07
N GLN A 204 6.90 4.90 -20.35
CA GLN A 204 7.90 5.89 -19.99
C GLN A 204 7.32 6.87 -18.96
N GLY A 205 8.13 7.45 -18.09
CA GLY A 205 7.62 8.45 -17.15
C GLY A 205 7.05 9.68 -17.86
N ASP A 206 5.79 10.03 -17.58
CA ASP A 206 5.18 11.27 -18.05
C ASP A 206 5.44 12.40 -17.05
N GLU A 207 6.38 13.27 -17.39
CA GLU A 207 6.73 14.46 -16.62
C GLU A 207 6.11 15.75 -17.19
N SER A 208 5.35 15.67 -18.29
CA SER A 208 4.95 16.82 -19.10
C SER A 208 4.25 17.93 -18.31
N TRP A 209 3.08 17.61 -17.74
CA TRP A 209 2.29 18.51 -16.89
C TRP A 209 2.48 18.22 -15.40
N TRP A 210 3.16 17.13 -15.08
CA TRP A 210 3.16 16.52 -13.74
C TRP A 210 4.49 16.64 -13.01
N ILE A 211 5.41 17.45 -13.50
CA ILE A 211 6.75 17.61 -12.92
C ILE A 211 6.70 17.92 -11.42
N SER A 212 5.81 18.81 -10.97
CA SER A 212 5.67 19.13 -9.54
C SER A 212 5.13 17.97 -8.69
N LEU A 213 4.30 17.09 -9.27
CA LEU A 213 3.83 15.88 -8.58
C LEU A 213 4.96 14.84 -8.50
N LYS A 214 5.78 14.73 -9.55
CA LYS A 214 6.98 13.90 -9.53
C LYS A 214 7.98 14.40 -8.50
N GLU A 215 8.29 15.70 -8.47
CA GLU A 215 9.16 16.29 -7.46
C GLU A 215 8.65 16.02 -6.04
N GLN A 216 7.34 16.11 -5.81
CA GLN A 216 6.75 15.77 -4.53
C GLN A 216 6.91 14.27 -4.20
N TYR A 217 6.72 13.40 -5.19
CA TYR A 217 6.91 11.96 -5.05
C TYR A 217 8.36 11.62 -4.70
N ASP A 218 9.32 12.12 -5.48
CA ASP A 218 10.75 11.91 -5.28
C ASP A 218 11.21 12.48 -3.93
N SER A 219 10.73 13.68 -3.57
CA SER A 219 10.99 14.30 -2.27
C SER A 219 10.46 13.45 -1.12
N PHE A 220 9.26 12.86 -1.24
CA PHE A 220 8.68 12.00 -0.20
C PHE A 220 9.55 10.76 0.09
N PHE A 221 10.04 10.07 -0.95
CA PHE A 221 10.85 8.86 -0.79
C PHE A 221 12.32 9.15 -0.46
N SER A 222 12.84 10.33 -0.81
CA SER A 222 14.20 10.76 -0.44
C SER A 222 14.28 11.49 0.90
N TYR A 223 13.14 11.83 1.50
CA TYR A 223 13.10 12.54 2.77
C TYR A 223 13.64 11.67 3.92
N GLU A 224 14.54 12.24 4.72
CA GLU A 224 15.01 11.61 5.94
C GLU A 224 13.95 11.76 7.05
N TRP A 225 13.18 10.70 7.29
CA TRP A 225 12.11 10.66 8.29
C TRP A 225 12.61 10.51 9.74
N SER A 226 13.64 11.29 10.13
CA SER A 226 14.14 11.37 11.50
C SER A 226 13.35 12.39 12.32
N ILE A 227 13.39 12.27 13.65
CA ILE A 227 12.70 13.21 14.56
C ILE A 227 13.24 14.62 14.36
N GLU A 228 14.56 14.74 14.23
CA GLU A 228 15.30 15.98 14.05
C GLU A 228 14.87 16.67 12.76
N LYS A 229 14.85 15.93 11.64
CA LYS A 229 14.47 16.48 10.34
C LYS A 229 13.00 16.89 10.30
N LEU A 230 12.10 16.08 10.88
CA LEU A 230 10.68 16.41 10.99
C LEU A 230 10.45 17.70 11.78
N LYS A 231 11.09 17.85 12.95
CA LYS A 231 11.01 19.08 13.76
C LYS A 231 11.48 20.29 12.95
N TYR A 232 12.65 20.19 12.32
CA TYR A 232 13.19 21.24 11.47
C TYR A 232 12.21 21.63 10.35
N SER A 233 11.67 20.65 9.62
CA SER A 233 10.71 20.91 8.54
C SER A 233 9.46 21.62 9.04
N PHE A 234 8.91 21.26 10.21
CA PHE A 234 7.75 21.95 10.78
C PHE A 234 8.06 23.39 11.19
N GLU A 235 9.24 23.65 11.76
CA GLU A 235 9.68 25.00 12.12
C GLU A 235 9.85 25.88 10.88
N GLN A 236 10.48 25.36 9.82
CA GLN A 236 10.73 26.11 8.59
C GLN A 236 9.50 26.25 7.68
N ALA A 237 8.51 25.36 7.78
CA ALA A 237 7.26 25.49 7.06
C ALA A 237 6.43 26.70 7.51
N LYS A 238 6.64 27.16 8.76
CA LYS A 238 6.05 28.37 9.33
C LYS A 238 7.01 29.56 9.19
N ARG A 239 7.40 29.92 7.98
CA ARG A 239 8.06 31.21 7.74
C ARG A 239 7.01 32.24 7.34
N ASP A 240 6.92 33.32 8.11
CA ASP A 240 6.11 34.48 7.72
C ASP A 240 6.65 35.02 6.39
N LEU A 241 5.75 35.27 5.43
CA LEU A 241 6.02 35.77 4.06
C LEU A 241 6.80 37.10 3.98
N GLY A 242 7.24 37.68 5.11
CA GLY A 242 8.01 38.92 5.20
C GLY A 242 9.37 38.79 5.89
N SER A 243 9.82 37.59 6.26
CA SER A 243 11.14 37.37 6.87
C SER A 243 12.19 36.97 5.83
N SER A 244 12.28 37.73 4.74
CA SER A 244 13.50 37.75 3.94
C SER A 244 14.61 38.39 4.79
N GLU A 245 15.70 37.66 4.95
CA GLU A 245 16.96 38.10 5.57
C GLU A 245 17.30 39.54 5.16
N LYS A 246 17.58 40.37 6.17
CA LYS A 246 18.46 41.54 6.02
C LYS A 246 19.88 41.09 6.35
#